data_AF-A0A1X7SIL7-F1
#
_entry.id   AF-A0A1X7SIL7-F1
#
_cell.length_a   1.000
_cell.length_b   1.000
_cell.length_c   1.000
_cell.angle_alpha   90.00
_cell.angle_beta   90.00
_cell.angle_gamma   90.00
#
_symmetry.space_group_name_H-M   'P 1'
#
loop_
_entity.id
_entity.type
_entity.pdbx_description
1 polymer ?
#
loop_
_entity_poly.entity_id
_entity_poly.type
_entity_poly.pdbx_seq_one_letter_code
_entity_poly.pdbx_strand_id
1 'polypeptide(L)'
;MGLFKYSRGTKLRMSLDRFEGWAGIVGFRDIVFQFLGTFSSAIDLIAISPHELIKFSWDTLRQEFPCLHPVQLNHILTHYILPKGLEGNNILWAPSEEDSRQIENKEMLHESFESHPDFYLPITGYSLDLNCQLQEDHLLQDFAMSLQEKLIKRK
;
A
#
# COMPACT_ATOMS: atom_id res chain seq x y z
N MET A 1 17.96 -0.97 10.72
CA MET A 1 17.53 0.30 10.08
C MET A 1 16.01 0.36 10.12
N GLY A 2 15.43 1.38 10.73
CA GLY A 2 13.96 1.47 10.84
C GLY A 2 13.28 1.71 9.50
N LEU A 3 12.09 1.11 9.35
CA LEU A 3 11.27 1.13 8.14
C LEU A 3 10.56 2.48 7.95
N PHE A 4 10.19 3.14 9.04
CA PHE A 4 9.43 4.39 9.04
C PHE A 4 10.37 5.59 9.22
N LYS A 5 10.77 6.19 8.09
CA LYS A 5 11.60 7.40 8.07
C LYS A 5 11.21 8.26 6.87
N TYR A 6 11.26 9.58 7.03
CA TYR A 6 10.94 10.56 5.99
C TYR A 6 11.57 10.22 4.64
N SER A 7 12.90 10.04 4.59
CA SER A 7 13.62 9.72 3.35
C SER A 7 13.16 8.46 2.64
N ARG A 8 12.54 7.50 3.35
CA ARG A 8 11.97 6.30 2.76
C ARG A 8 10.54 6.54 2.31
N GLY A 9 9.75 7.27 3.10
CA GLY A 9 8.41 7.73 2.70
C GLY A 9 8.44 8.48 1.38
N THR A 10 9.31 9.49 1.24
CA THR A 10 9.45 10.26 -0.01
C THR A 10 9.82 9.38 -1.20
N LYS A 11 10.73 8.40 -1.01
CA LYS A 11 11.12 7.46 -2.08
C LYS A 11 9.96 6.56 -2.49
N LEU A 12 9.23 6.03 -1.52
CA LEU A 12 8.05 5.20 -1.78
C LEU A 12 6.95 6.02 -2.47
N ARG A 13 6.75 7.28 -2.06
CA ARG A 13 5.77 8.17 -2.66
C ARG A 13 6.06 8.39 -4.14
N MET A 14 7.28 8.83 -4.47
CA MET A 14 7.72 9.01 -5.86
C MET A 14 7.56 7.72 -6.69
N SER A 15 7.85 6.56 -6.10
CA SER A 15 7.66 5.28 -6.79
C SER A 15 6.20 4.98 -7.06
N LEU A 16 5.31 5.28 -6.11
CA LEU A 16 3.88 5.06 -6.30
C LEU A 16 3.28 6.09 -7.28
N ASP A 17 3.70 7.35 -7.23
CA ASP A 17 3.22 8.38 -8.17
C ASP A 17 3.50 7.98 -9.63
N ARG A 18 4.66 7.36 -9.86
CA ARG A 18 5.01 6.79 -11.17
C ARG A 18 4.06 5.65 -11.56
N PHE A 19 3.74 4.77 -10.62
CA PHE A 19 2.83 3.65 -10.85
C PHE A 19 1.39 4.10 -11.08
N GLU A 20 0.87 5.00 -10.25
CA GLU A 20 -0.45 5.62 -10.38
C GLU A 20 -0.55 6.45 -11.67
N GLY A 21 0.52 7.15 -12.04
CA GLY A 21 0.62 7.87 -13.32
C GLY A 21 0.52 6.91 -14.51
N TRP A 22 1.25 5.80 -14.50
CA TRP A 22 1.12 4.75 -15.50
C TRP A 22 -0.29 4.18 -15.54
N ALA A 23 -0.86 3.82 -14.38
CA ALA A 23 -2.22 3.30 -14.27
C ALA A 23 -3.26 4.27 -14.85
N GLY A 24 -3.06 5.58 -14.67
CA GLY A 24 -3.88 6.60 -15.30
C GLY A 24 -3.80 6.61 -16.83
N ILE A 25 -2.60 6.45 -17.39
CA ILE A 25 -2.38 6.41 -18.85
C ILE A 25 -3.06 5.18 -19.47
N VAL A 26 -3.03 4.03 -18.78
CA VAL A 26 -3.65 2.79 -19.24
C VAL A 26 -5.14 2.63 -18.86
N GLY A 27 -5.74 3.64 -18.22
CA GLY A 27 -7.18 3.66 -17.91
C GLY A 27 -7.60 2.93 -16.64
N PHE A 28 -6.67 2.56 -15.76
CA PHE A 28 -6.90 1.84 -14.50
C PHE A 28 -6.86 2.73 -13.24
N ARG A 29 -6.94 4.06 -13.40
CA ARG A 29 -6.78 5.03 -12.29
C ARG A 29 -7.68 4.69 -11.10
N ASP A 30 -8.98 4.64 -11.30
CA ASP A 30 -9.93 4.54 -10.18
C ASP A 30 -9.76 3.23 -9.40
N ILE A 31 -9.52 2.14 -10.12
CA ILE A 31 -9.25 0.81 -9.55
C ILE A 31 -7.99 0.84 -8.69
N VAL A 32 -6.90 1.42 -9.20
CA VAL A 32 -5.62 1.50 -8.47
C VAL A 32 -5.75 2.38 -7.24
N PHE A 33 -6.42 3.53 -7.34
CA PHE A 33 -6.61 4.46 -6.23
C PHE A 33 -7.48 3.84 -5.12
N GLN A 34 -8.52 3.10 -5.50
CA GLN A 34 -9.35 2.39 -4.53
C GLN A 34 -8.57 1.25 -3.85
N PHE A 35 -7.88 0.41 -4.63
CA PHE A 35 -7.17 -0.76 -4.12
C PHE A 35 -5.96 -0.39 -3.25
N LEU A 36 -5.23 0.65 -3.61
CA LEU A 36 -4.04 1.10 -2.88
C LEU A 36 -4.34 2.21 -1.86
N GLY A 37 -5.59 2.59 -1.65
CA GLY A 37 -5.96 3.76 -0.84
C GLY A 37 -5.32 3.76 0.56
N THR A 38 -5.44 2.65 1.29
CA THR A 38 -4.85 2.49 2.63
C THR A 38 -3.31 2.54 2.58
N PHE A 39 -2.70 1.85 1.62
CA PHE A 39 -1.25 1.83 1.44
C PHE A 39 -0.69 3.20 1.04
N SER A 40 -1.38 3.89 0.14
CA SER A 40 -1.01 5.23 -0.30
C SER A 40 -1.08 6.21 0.85
N SER A 41 -2.15 6.17 1.65
CA SER A 41 -2.31 6.97 2.87
C SER A 41 -1.19 6.71 3.89
N ALA A 42 -0.78 5.45 4.07
CA ALA A 42 0.33 5.10 4.94
C ALA A 42 1.66 5.69 4.44
N ILE A 43 1.91 5.63 3.12
CA ILE A 43 3.10 6.24 2.52
C ILE A 43 3.08 7.76 2.68
N ASP A 44 1.94 8.41 2.48
CA ASP A 44 1.78 9.85 2.65
C ASP A 44 2.15 10.27 4.06
N LEU A 45 1.64 9.57 5.08
CA LEU A 45 2.01 9.81 6.47
C LEU A 45 3.53 9.67 6.70
N ILE A 46 4.15 8.63 6.17
CA ILE A 46 5.61 8.42 6.33
C ILE A 46 6.41 9.49 5.58
N ALA A 47 5.85 10.05 4.50
CA ALA A 47 6.43 11.10 3.71
C ALA A 47 6.26 12.50 4.32
N ILE A 48 5.48 12.68 5.40
CA ILE A 48 5.46 13.94 6.15
C ILE A 48 6.82 14.15 6.84
N SER A 49 7.33 15.39 6.80
CA SER A 49 8.59 15.72 7.44
C SER A 49 8.48 15.67 8.98
N PRO A 50 9.51 15.28 9.74
CA PRO A 50 9.43 15.19 11.20
C PRO A 50 9.03 16.51 11.86
N HIS A 51 9.46 17.64 11.31
CA HIS A 51 9.15 18.99 11.82
C HIS A 51 7.70 19.40 11.60
N GLU A 52 7.04 18.81 10.62
CA GLU A 52 5.64 19.03 10.31
C GLU A 52 4.76 18.05 11.08
N LEU A 53 5.17 16.78 11.13
CA LEU A 53 4.46 15.69 11.80
C LEU A 53 4.18 16.00 13.29
N ILE A 54 5.15 16.59 13.99
CA ILE A 54 5.01 16.99 15.40
C ILE A 54 3.98 18.10 15.66
N LYS A 55 3.50 18.79 14.62
CA LYS A 55 2.49 19.84 14.74
C LYS A 55 1.08 19.27 14.79
N PHE A 56 0.90 18.01 14.35
CA PHE A 56 -0.39 17.35 14.35
C PHE A 56 -0.66 16.68 15.70
N SER A 57 -1.89 16.83 16.17
CA SER A 57 -2.43 16.02 17.27
C SER A 57 -2.95 14.68 16.75
N TRP A 58 -3.16 13.72 17.66
CA TRP A 58 -3.80 12.44 17.33
C TRP A 58 -5.13 12.65 16.57
N ASP A 59 -6.01 13.53 17.05
CA ASP A 59 -7.31 13.78 16.42
C ASP A 59 -7.16 14.36 15.01
N THR A 60 -6.20 15.26 14.81
CA THR A 60 -5.90 15.81 13.47
C THR A 60 -5.41 14.70 12.54
N LEU A 61 -4.51 13.82 13.01
CA LEU A 61 -4.02 12.69 12.20
C LEU A 61 -5.13 11.70 11.86
N ARG A 62 -6.09 11.47 12.77
CA ARG A 62 -7.27 10.64 12.49
C ARG A 62 -8.18 11.24 11.42
N GLN A 63 -8.29 12.57 11.37
CA GLN A 63 -9.07 13.28 10.36
C GLN A 63 -8.38 13.33 9.00
N GLU A 64 -7.07 13.55 8.98
CA GLU A 64 -6.27 13.61 7.74
C GLU A 64 -6.09 12.23 7.09
N PHE A 65 -6.05 11.16 7.90
CA PHE A 65 -5.84 9.78 7.43
C PHE A 65 -7.01 8.85 7.82
N PRO A 66 -8.23 9.09 7.29
CA PRO A 66 -9.41 8.30 7.65
C PRO A 66 -9.32 6.85 7.13
N CYS A 67 -8.55 6.62 6.06
CA CYS A 67 -8.33 5.29 5.49
C CYS A 67 -7.47 4.38 6.38
N LEU A 68 -6.69 4.95 7.30
CA LEU A 68 -5.86 4.17 8.22
C LEU A 68 -6.64 3.80 9.47
N HIS A 69 -6.54 2.54 9.89
CA HIS A 69 -7.04 2.13 11.20
C HIS A 69 -6.20 2.75 12.34
N PRO A 70 -6.79 3.03 13.52
CA PRO A 70 -6.04 3.56 14.67
C PRO A 70 -4.79 2.75 15.02
N VAL A 71 -4.87 1.42 14.92
CA VAL A 71 -3.73 0.53 15.16
C VAL A 71 -2.59 0.73 14.15
N GLN A 72 -2.91 0.94 12.86
CA GLN A 72 -1.93 1.19 11.80
C GLN A 72 -1.29 2.57 11.99
N LEU A 73 -2.09 3.59 12.25
CA LEU A 73 -1.63 4.95 12.52
C LEU A 73 -0.68 4.98 13.73
N ASN A 74 -1.10 4.42 14.86
CA ASN A 74 -0.29 4.35 16.07
C ASN A 74 1.02 3.56 15.86
N HIS A 75 0.94 2.45 15.11
CA HIS A 75 2.12 1.65 14.79
C HIS A 75 3.15 2.46 13.99
N ILE A 76 2.71 3.19 12.96
CA ILE A 76 3.59 4.04 12.15
C ILE A 76 4.22 5.12 13.01
N LEU A 77 3.44 5.85 13.81
CA LEU A 77 3.92 6.95 14.66
C LEU A 77 4.91 6.47 15.72
N THR A 78 4.62 5.33 16.39
CA THR A 78 5.48 4.75 17.42
C THR A 78 6.84 4.32 16.86
N HIS A 79 6.88 3.85 15.62
CA HIS A 79 8.11 3.38 14.98
C HIS A 79 8.75 4.41 14.04
N TYR A 80 8.18 5.63 13.95
CA TYR A 80 8.69 6.70 13.12
C TYR A 80 10.01 7.23 13.68
N ILE A 81 11.07 7.21 12.87
CA ILE A 81 12.39 7.67 13.31
C ILE A 81 12.40 9.20 13.34
N LEU A 82 12.36 9.75 14.54
CA LEU A 82 12.50 11.18 14.78
C LEU A 82 13.98 11.60 14.92
N PRO A 83 14.35 12.80 14.43
CA PRO A 83 15.62 13.43 14.76
C PRO A 83 15.76 13.68 16.26
N LYS A 84 17.01 13.67 16.76
CA LYS A 84 17.33 14.01 18.14
C LYS A 84 16.76 15.39 18.49
N GLY A 85 16.07 15.49 19.64
CA GLY A 85 15.46 16.72 20.13
C GLY A 85 13.98 16.88 19.78
N LEU A 86 13.41 16.02 18.92
CA LEU A 86 11.97 15.99 18.63
C LEU A 86 11.21 14.86 19.34
N GLU A 87 11.92 13.98 20.03
CA GLU A 87 11.39 12.77 20.70
C GLU A 87 10.36 13.09 21.82
N GLY A 88 10.44 14.27 22.44
CA GLY A 88 9.54 14.69 23.52
C GLY A 88 8.13 15.11 23.07
N ASN A 89 7.92 15.33 21.76
CA ASN A 89 6.61 15.76 21.23
C ASN A 89 5.62 14.59 21.03
N ASN A 90 6.04 13.36 21.36
CA ASN A 90 5.23 12.14 21.21
C ASN A 90 3.95 12.13 22.09
N ILE A 91 3.86 13.03 23.07
CA ILE A 91 2.68 13.19 23.94
C ILE A 91 1.45 13.62 23.13
N LEU A 92 1.62 14.39 22.05
CA LEU A 92 0.51 14.87 21.21
C LEU A 92 -0.11 13.77 20.34
N TRP A 93 0.56 12.63 20.21
CA TRP A 93 0.10 11.47 19.43
C TRP A 93 -0.55 10.40 20.33
N ALA A 94 -0.79 10.71 21.61
CA ALA A 94 -1.48 9.81 22.51
C ALA A 94 -2.89 9.49 21.97
N PRO A 95 -3.25 8.22 21.78
CA PRO A 95 -4.58 7.83 21.30
C PRO A 95 -5.69 8.22 22.30
N SER A 96 -6.90 8.42 21.78
CA SER A 96 -8.10 8.54 22.61
C SER A 96 -8.39 7.22 23.36
N GLU A 97 -9.22 7.25 24.41
CA GLU A 97 -9.61 6.03 25.14
C GLU A 97 -10.31 5.01 24.23
N GLU A 98 -11.11 5.49 23.27
CA GLU A 98 -11.81 4.64 22.31
C GLU A 98 -10.84 4.01 21.31
N ASP A 99 -9.93 4.81 20.75
CA ASP A 99 -8.90 4.30 19.82
C ASP A 99 -7.91 3.36 20.51
N SER A 100 -7.66 3.56 21.81
CA SER A 100 -6.80 2.69 22.61
C SER A 100 -7.29 1.24 22.63
N ARG A 101 -8.61 1.02 22.68
CA ARG A 101 -9.22 -0.32 22.58
C ARG A 101 -9.04 -0.91 21.17
N GLN A 102 -9.14 -0.08 20.14
CA GLN A 102 -8.93 -0.53 18.75
C GLN A 102 -7.46 -0.88 18.47
N ILE A 103 -6.52 -0.22 19.14
CA ILE A 103 -5.08 -0.50 19.05
C ILE A 103 -4.73 -1.89 19.62
N GLU A 104 -5.49 -2.39 20.60
CA GLU A 104 -5.30 -3.75 21.13
C GLU A 104 -5.62 -4.83 20.09
N ASN A 105 -6.48 -4.52 19.11
CA ASN A 105 -6.78 -5.41 18.00
C ASN A 105 -5.67 -5.40 16.94
N LYS A 106 -4.68 -6.30 17.13
CA LYS A 106 -3.56 -6.45 16.20
C LYS A 106 -3.93 -7.03 14.84
N GLU A 107 -5.12 -7.60 14.66
CA GLU A 107 -5.54 -8.11 13.35
C GLU A 107 -5.72 -6.96 12.34
N MET A 108 -6.18 -5.80 12.81
CA MET A 108 -6.40 -4.61 11.99
C MET A 108 -5.09 -3.88 11.63
N LEU A 109 -3.94 -4.36 12.11
CA LEU A 109 -2.64 -3.81 11.72
C LEU A 109 -2.32 -4.11 10.26
N HIS A 110 -2.76 -5.26 9.75
CA HIS A 110 -2.45 -5.70 8.40
C HIS A 110 -3.58 -5.33 7.44
N GLU A 111 -3.21 -4.72 6.32
CA GLU A 111 -4.14 -4.50 5.22
C GLU A 111 -4.17 -5.74 4.32
N SER A 112 -5.36 -6.28 4.06
CA SER A 112 -5.52 -7.38 3.12
C SER A 112 -5.59 -6.87 1.68
N PHE A 113 -4.73 -7.44 0.83
CA PHE A 113 -4.74 -7.22 -0.62
C PHE A 113 -5.23 -8.44 -1.39
N GLU A 114 -5.83 -9.40 -0.69
CA GLU A 114 -6.28 -10.67 -1.28
C GLU A 114 -7.50 -10.47 -2.21
N SER A 115 -8.34 -9.48 -1.91
CA SER A 115 -9.44 -9.07 -2.80
C SER A 115 -8.91 -8.12 -3.87
N HIS A 116 -8.18 -8.69 -4.83
CA HIS A 116 -7.66 -7.93 -5.96
C HIS A 116 -8.77 -7.57 -6.96
N PRO A 117 -8.63 -6.45 -7.70
CA PRO A 117 -9.53 -6.13 -8.80
C PRO A 117 -9.63 -7.28 -9.82
N ASP A 118 -10.75 -7.36 -10.52
CA ASP A 118 -10.94 -8.37 -11.57
C ASP A 118 -9.82 -8.29 -12.61
N PHE A 119 -9.23 -9.43 -12.92
CA PHE A 119 -8.15 -9.51 -13.90
C PHE A 119 -8.76 -9.49 -15.31
N TYR A 120 -8.77 -8.32 -15.94
CA TYR A 120 -9.17 -8.19 -17.34
C TYR A 120 -8.02 -8.58 -18.26
N LEU A 121 -8.07 -9.80 -18.80
CA LEU A 121 -7.20 -10.15 -19.92
C LEU A 121 -7.58 -9.31 -21.15
N PRO A 122 -6.62 -8.70 -21.84
CA PRO A 122 -6.93 -8.00 -23.08
C PRO A 122 -7.39 -9.03 -24.13
N ILE A 123 -8.69 -9.04 -24.40
CA ILE A 123 -9.35 -9.97 -25.33
C ILE A 123 -9.21 -9.55 -26.81
N THR A 124 -8.72 -8.35 -27.09
CA THR A 124 -8.58 -7.80 -28.44
C THR A 124 -7.19 -7.21 -28.64
N GLY A 125 -6.58 -7.46 -29.81
CA GLY A 125 -5.28 -6.89 -30.20
C GLY A 125 -4.05 -7.66 -29.72
N TYR A 126 -4.24 -8.83 -29.09
CA TYR A 126 -3.15 -9.69 -28.61
C TYR A 126 -3.37 -11.12 -29.07
N SER A 127 -2.30 -11.79 -29.51
CA SER A 127 -2.26 -13.23 -29.75
C SER A 127 -1.48 -13.89 -28.63
N LEU A 128 -2.11 -14.85 -27.94
CA LEU A 128 -1.44 -15.66 -26.92
C LEU A 128 -0.48 -16.64 -27.63
N ASP A 129 0.81 -16.34 -27.63
CA ASP A 129 1.83 -17.28 -28.11
C ASP A 129 2.17 -18.30 -27.01
N LEU A 130 1.47 -19.42 -27.05
CA LEU A 130 1.66 -20.55 -26.16
C LEU A 130 3.00 -21.29 -26.35
N ASN A 131 3.76 -20.97 -27.41
CA ASN A 131 5.06 -21.57 -27.71
C ASN A 131 6.23 -20.64 -27.36
N CYS A 132 5.95 -19.44 -26.84
CA CYS A 132 6.98 -18.52 -26.40
C CYS A 132 7.73 -19.14 -25.22
N GLN A 133 9.03 -19.40 -25.37
CA GLN A 133 9.89 -19.80 -24.26
C GLN A 133 10.04 -18.60 -23.32
N LEU A 134 9.18 -18.51 -22.31
CA LEU A 134 9.24 -17.49 -21.28
C LEU A 134 10.58 -17.60 -20.55
N GLN A 135 11.36 -16.53 -20.59
CA GLN A 135 12.68 -16.48 -19.97
C GLN A 135 12.52 -16.35 -18.45
N GLU A 136 12.76 -17.45 -17.74
CA GLU A 136 13.05 -17.56 -16.30
C GLU A 136 12.00 -17.05 -15.30
N ASP A 137 10.71 -17.27 -15.54
CA ASP A 137 9.72 -17.13 -14.46
C ASP A 137 8.85 -18.40 -14.36
N HIS A 138 9.22 -19.28 -13.44
CA HIS A 138 8.57 -20.59 -13.24
C HIS A 138 7.07 -20.46 -12.96
N LEU A 139 6.64 -19.36 -12.32
CA LEU A 139 5.22 -19.08 -12.05
C LEU A 139 4.42 -18.79 -13.34
N LEU A 140 5.03 -18.08 -14.29
CA LEU A 140 4.40 -17.82 -15.59
C LEU A 140 4.37 -19.08 -16.44
N GLN A 141 5.37 -19.95 -16.30
CA GLN A 141 5.44 -21.23 -16.97
C GLN A 141 4.35 -22.21 -16.48
N ASP A 142 4.14 -22.30 -15.17
CA ASP A 142 3.09 -23.11 -14.57
C ASP A 142 1.69 -22.60 -14.94
N PHE A 143 1.50 -21.27 -14.96
CA PHE A 143 0.25 -20.67 -15.42
C PHE A 143 -0.02 -20.95 -16.90
N ALA A 144 0.99 -20.82 -17.76
CA ALA A 144 0.88 -21.12 -19.19
C ALA A 144 0.52 -22.59 -19.44
N MET A 145 1.14 -23.53 -18.73
CA MET A 145 0.81 -24.96 -18.81
C MET A 145 -0.63 -25.24 -18.33
N SER A 146 -1.06 -24.64 -17.22
CA SER A 146 -2.42 -24.77 -16.69
C SER A 146 -3.49 -24.25 -17.66
N LEU A 147 -3.21 -23.13 -18.34
CA LEU A 147 -4.07 -22.61 -19.40
C LEU A 147 -4.14 -23.54 -20.61
N GLN A 148 -3.00 -24.10 -21.06
CA GLN A 148 -2.97 -25.06 -22.16
C GLN A 148 -3.84 -26.29 -21.86
N GLU A 149 -3.71 -26.88 -20.68
CA GLU A 149 -4.53 -28.04 -20.29
C GLU A 149 -6.03 -27.73 -20.27
N LYS A 150 -6.41 -26.56 -19.74
CA LYS A 150 -7.82 -26.13 -19.68
C LYS A 150 -8.41 -25.82 -21.05
N LEU A 151 -7.60 -25.33 -21.99
CA LEU A 151 -8.03 -25.06 -23.36
C LEU A 151 -8.14 -26.34 -24.20
N ILE A 152 -7.24 -27.31 -23.99
CA ILE A 152 -7.29 -28.63 -24.65
C ILE A 152 -8.53 -29.42 -24.21
N LYS A 153 -8.90 -29.36 -22.93
CA LYS A 153 -10.09 -30.05 -22.37
C LYS A 153 -11.43 -29.41 -22.76
N ARG A 154 -11.44 -28.22 -23.39
CA ARG A 154 -12.64 -27.52 -23.85
C ARG A 154 -12.97 -27.76 -25.34
N LYS A 155 -12.18 -28.55 -26.06
CA LYS A 155 -12.49 -29.09 -27.39
C LYS A 155 -13.01 -30.51 -27.28
#